data_AF-A0A8T4MBH7-F1
#
_entry.id   AF-A0A8T4MBH7-F1
#
_cell.length_a   1.000
_cell.length_b   1.000
_cell.length_c   1.000
_cell.angle_alpha   90.00
_cell.angle_beta   90.00
_cell.angle_gamma   90.00
#
_symmetry.space_group_name_H-M   'P 1'
#
loop_
_entity.id
_entity.type
_entity.pdbx_description
1 polymer ?
#
loop_
_entity_poly.entity_id
_entity_poly.type
_entity_poly.pdbx_seq_one_letter_code
_entity_poly.pdbx_strand_id
1 'polypeptide(L)'
;MTSSEYFYEGTPYSLDGNYGNFIGYRLPVSQIGTSLRPDTAAQIVEATNILNQGFKQIEVGAINSQILDQIPKQHFKEINRLTKLTGAKASLHAPIQDIEASGILGEGGGGGRFSELNREIVERKLKDTIDKAHEMNPDIATPVTIHSANMAGTQYIRGDVEKGEEKFKEHELVAVNQETGEVNRVFREELRAYPEAIATTGKPRKYSPSEQLETANNSQWINRVNELASFKKTTDEIISGFSSQPVIVNAIAREKTGEPVNLSREEANYVNQQISKADIFLQNTETSFRAMFEQAYKYSDDNTKKELKKLAEDWTKNISNYRSEDFAKNFIGKPLSAQAEMVQLRSNILDHALVKLDQIYDDPTNKRKSPQVFKPVEEFAMEKSAETFANVALHSYNKYHDKAPIVSIENLYTGMAFSKPEEFKKLVHTARDKFVEKAVKSGMNESEARRAAEQVIGVTWDVGHLNMLRKQGFKEEDLIEATKLLGKDIKHVHLTDNFGYNDSHLAPGMGNVPIKKHLEALEKAGVLGKNSDTMVINEIGGFINQFKQSPFPYMLEAFGAPVSVGGGYWNQAVWNTSGGYQQFPSALFPDYHFQNYGGLGFSSVPRELGGQMSSERSRFSGAQNS
;
A
#
# COMPACT_ATOMS: atom_id res chain seq x y z
N MET A 1 34.76 20.17 -42.42
CA MET A 1 36.19 19.96 -42.68
C MET A 1 36.51 18.52 -42.33
N THR A 2 36.78 17.70 -43.34
CA THR A 2 37.19 16.30 -43.23
C THR A 2 38.64 16.24 -42.75
N SER A 3 38.87 15.73 -41.54
CA SER A 3 40.20 15.34 -41.06
C SER A 3 40.51 13.95 -41.62
N SER A 4 41.62 13.86 -42.35
CA SER A 4 42.08 12.69 -43.09
C SER A 4 43.33 12.08 -42.45
N GLU A 5 43.28 11.79 -41.14
CA GLU A 5 44.36 11.07 -40.45
C GLU A 5 43.81 10.14 -39.37
N TYR A 6 43.30 8.95 -39.75
CA TYR A 6 43.20 7.81 -38.84
C TYR A 6 43.43 6.51 -39.61
N PHE A 7 44.50 5.79 -39.24
CA PHE A 7 45.06 4.63 -39.96
C PHE A 7 44.57 3.26 -39.46
N TYR A 8 43.48 3.19 -38.68
CA TYR A 8 42.93 1.92 -38.19
C TYR A 8 41.41 1.86 -38.36
N GLU A 9 40.94 1.02 -39.29
CA GLU A 9 39.55 0.55 -39.30
C GLU A 9 39.32 -0.30 -38.04
N GLY A 10 38.39 0.12 -37.18
CA GLY A 10 37.94 -0.65 -36.01
C GLY A 10 38.16 -0.01 -34.64
N THR A 11 38.73 1.20 -34.54
CA THR A 11 38.77 1.93 -33.26
C THR A 11 37.46 2.71 -33.05
N PRO A 12 36.69 2.48 -31.97
CA PRO A 12 35.42 3.17 -31.76
C PRO A 12 35.64 4.69 -31.66
N TYR A 13 34.86 5.44 -32.44
CA TYR A 13 34.98 6.89 -32.61
C TYR A 13 34.56 7.62 -31.32
N SER A 14 35.52 8.24 -30.61
CA SER A 14 35.27 8.97 -29.36
C SER A 14 34.41 10.24 -29.52
N LEU A 15 34.14 10.62 -30.76
CA LEU A 15 33.27 11.73 -31.15
C LEU A 15 31.87 11.25 -31.59
N ASP A 16 31.60 9.95 -31.57
CA ASP A 16 30.24 9.43 -31.74
C ASP A 16 29.41 9.87 -30.52
N GLY A 17 28.23 10.41 -30.78
CA GLY A 17 27.30 10.84 -29.72
C GLY A 17 26.85 9.69 -28.81
N ASN A 18 27.06 8.44 -29.21
CA ASN A 18 26.75 7.22 -28.46
C ASN A 18 27.98 6.54 -27.80
N TYR A 19 29.14 7.18 -27.81
CA TYR A 19 30.36 6.62 -27.21
C TYR A 19 30.29 6.57 -25.67
N GLY A 20 30.84 5.54 -25.02
CA GLY A 20 30.88 5.41 -23.54
C GLY A 20 29.62 4.80 -22.91
N ASN A 21 29.42 4.99 -21.60
CA ASN A 21 28.25 4.46 -20.83
C ASN A 21 26.93 5.20 -21.12
N PHE A 22 26.74 5.69 -22.35
CA PHE A 22 25.57 6.48 -22.72
C PHE A 22 24.32 5.61 -22.83
N ILE A 23 23.29 5.94 -22.06
CA ILE A 23 22.03 5.19 -22.06
C ILE A 23 21.18 5.43 -23.31
N GLY A 24 21.57 6.37 -24.17
CA GLY A 24 20.91 6.63 -25.45
C GLY A 24 19.80 7.67 -25.42
N TYR A 25 19.51 8.30 -24.28
CA TYR A 25 18.55 9.40 -24.11
C TYR A 25 19.24 10.60 -23.46
N ARG A 26 19.09 11.79 -24.04
CA ARG A 26 19.74 13.01 -23.54
C ARG A 26 18.81 13.78 -22.62
N LEU A 27 19.16 13.84 -21.34
CA LEU A 27 18.51 14.71 -20.37
C LEU A 27 19.44 15.91 -20.10
N PRO A 28 18.98 17.16 -20.28
CA PRO A 28 19.79 18.33 -19.94
C PRO A 28 20.04 18.37 -18.44
N VAL A 29 21.20 18.89 -18.01
CA VAL A 29 21.58 18.98 -16.59
C VAL A 29 20.53 19.67 -15.72
N SER A 30 19.81 20.65 -16.26
CA SER A 30 18.72 21.35 -15.57
C SER A 30 17.51 20.48 -15.24
N GLN A 31 17.38 19.32 -15.89
CA GLN A 31 16.32 18.34 -15.67
C GLN A 31 16.79 17.14 -14.85
N ILE A 32 18.08 17.02 -14.56
CA ILE A 32 18.65 15.95 -13.73
C ILE A 32 18.52 16.40 -12.26
N GLY A 33 17.67 15.70 -11.49
CA GLY A 33 17.57 15.84 -10.04
C GLY A 33 18.19 14.68 -9.26
N THR A 34 18.31 14.82 -7.94
CA THR A 34 18.76 13.72 -7.08
C THR A 34 18.12 13.79 -5.70
N SER A 35 17.92 12.63 -5.06
CA SER A 35 17.47 12.58 -3.67
C SER A 35 18.60 12.88 -2.69
N LEU A 36 18.25 13.56 -1.60
CA LEU A 36 19.14 13.78 -0.46
C LEU A 36 19.26 12.49 0.35
N ARG A 37 20.25 12.45 1.24
CA ARG A 37 20.45 11.33 2.15
C ARG A 37 19.26 11.20 3.13
N PRO A 38 18.55 10.06 3.16
CA PRO A 38 17.36 9.90 4.00
C PRO A 38 17.70 9.51 5.45
N ASP A 39 18.96 9.16 5.76
CA ASP A 39 19.42 8.68 7.06
C ASP A 39 19.75 9.80 8.06
N THR A 40 19.54 11.07 7.70
CA THR A 40 19.92 12.23 8.51
C THR A 40 18.82 13.30 8.58
N ALA A 41 18.69 13.95 9.74
CA ALA A 41 17.84 15.13 9.90
C ALA A 41 18.51 16.42 9.39
N ALA A 42 19.83 16.39 9.09
CA ALA A 42 20.60 17.56 8.68
C ALA A 42 20.39 17.94 7.19
N GLN A 43 19.13 18.00 6.75
CA GLN A 43 18.76 18.17 5.33
C GLN A 43 19.22 19.48 4.70
N ILE A 44 19.41 20.57 5.46
CA ILE A 44 19.98 21.83 4.92
C ILE A 44 21.41 21.62 4.40
N VAL A 45 22.22 20.86 5.16
CA VAL A 45 23.62 20.59 4.80
C VAL A 45 23.66 19.73 3.55
N GLU A 46 22.83 18.69 3.49
CA GLU A 46 22.71 17.83 2.30
C GLU A 46 22.22 18.62 1.08
N ALA A 47 21.18 19.44 1.22
CA ALA A 47 20.68 20.30 0.16
C ALA A 47 21.77 21.26 -0.36
N THR A 48 22.51 21.89 0.56
CA THR A 48 23.61 22.81 0.19
C THR A 48 24.70 22.08 -0.58
N ASN A 49 25.13 20.90 -0.10
CA ASN A 49 26.15 20.09 -0.74
C ASN A 49 25.75 19.66 -2.15
N ILE A 50 24.50 19.25 -2.35
CA ILE A 50 23.98 18.81 -3.65
C ILE A 50 23.80 20.01 -4.58
N LEU A 51 23.21 21.11 -4.12
CA LEU A 51 23.01 22.30 -4.95
C LEU A 51 24.35 22.92 -5.40
N ASN A 52 25.39 22.88 -4.55
CA ASN A 52 26.74 23.33 -4.90
C ASN A 52 27.39 22.49 -6.02
N GLN A 53 26.94 21.26 -6.24
CA GLN A 53 27.40 20.42 -7.35
C GLN A 53 26.74 20.81 -8.69
N GLY A 54 25.69 21.62 -8.66
CA GLY A 54 25.02 22.14 -9.86
C GLY A 54 23.65 21.53 -10.16
N PHE A 55 23.15 20.63 -9.31
CA PHE A 55 21.78 20.10 -9.45
C PHE A 55 20.74 21.22 -9.40
N LYS A 56 19.71 21.11 -10.24
CA LYS A 56 18.59 22.05 -10.29
C LYS A 56 17.29 21.47 -9.73
N GLN A 57 17.31 20.21 -9.32
CA GLN A 57 16.19 19.53 -8.70
C GLN A 57 16.73 18.66 -7.57
N ILE A 58 16.14 18.77 -6.39
CA ILE A 58 16.49 17.95 -5.23
C ILE A 58 15.24 17.33 -4.63
N GLU A 59 15.37 16.17 -4.02
CA GLU A 59 14.31 15.60 -3.20
C GLU A 59 14.75 15.47 -1.76
N VAL A 60 14.08 16.20 -0.88
CA VAL A 60 14.27 16.10 0.56
C VAL A 60 13.54 14.85 1.05
N GLY A 61 14.11 14.09 1.98
CA GLY A 61 13.45 12.89 2.46
C GLY A 61 14.00 12.41 3.79
N ALA A 62 13.33 11.42 4.37
CA ALA A 62 13.78 10.75 5.58
C ALA A 62 13.44 9.25 5.51
N ILE A 63 14.27 8.40 6.11
CA ILE A 63 14.05 6.95 6.09
C ILE A 63 12.87 6.54 6.98
N ASN A 64 12.61 7.26 8.09
CA ASN A 64 11.52 6.96 9.01
C ASN A 64 10.90 8.23 9.60
N SER A 65 9.72 8.07 10.22
CA SER A 65 8.96 9.19 10.78
C SER A 65 9.76 9.96 11.85
N GLN A 66 10.55 9.24 12.66
CA GLN A 66 11.31 9.84 13.75
C GLN A 66 12.36 10.83 13.25
N ILE A 67 13.05 10.52 12.14
CA ILE A 67 14.03 11.43 11.54
C ILE A 67 13.31 12.64 10.93
N LEU A 68 12.19 12.45 10.23
CA LEU A 68 11.42 13.56 9.65
C LEU A 68 10.89 14.51 10.74
N ASP A 69 10.50 13.99 11.89
CA ASP A 69 10.02 14.78 13.03
C ASP A 69 11.12 15.61 13.69
N GLN A 70 12.38 15.18 13.57
CA GLN A 70 13.53 15.94 14.04
C GLN A 70 13.89 17.13 13.12
N ILE A 71 13.31 17.20 11.92
CA ILE A 71 13.56 18.31 10.97
C ILE A 71 12.57 19.45 11.28
N PRO A 72 13.02 20.59 11.84
CA PRO A 72 12.14 21.71 12.15
C PRO A 72 11.54 22.32 10.88
N LYS A 73 10.33 22.88 10.96
CA LYS A 73 9.69 23.59 9.83
C LYS A 73 10.55 24.74 9.28
N GLN A 74 11.38 25.35 10.13
CA GLN A 74 12.35 26.38 9.76
C GLN A 74 13.40 25.86 8.77
N HIS A 75 13.75 24.57 8.83
CA HIS A 75 14.72 23.99 7.89
C HIS A 75 14.14 23.87 6.49
N PHE A 76 12.85 23.53 6.36
CA PHE A 76 12.15 23.55 5.07
C PHE A 76 12.09 24.97 4.49
N LYS A 77 11.86 25.99 5.33
CA LYS A 77 11.93 27.41 4.90
C LYS A 77 13.33 27.82 4.43
N GLU A 78 14.38 27.28 5.05
CA GLU A 78 15.74 27.55 4.60
C GLU A 78 16.05 26.83 3.29
N ILE A 79 15.60 25.59 3.11
CA ILE A 79 15.69 24.87 1.83
C ILE A 79 14.98 25.65 0.72
N ASN A 80 13.79 26.22 0.98
CA ASN A 80 13.10 27.12 0.06
C ASN A 80 13.96 28.34 -0.37
N ARG A 81 14.68 28.95 0.58
CA ARG A 81 15.56 30.08 0.26
C ARG A 81 16.73 29.62 -0.60
N LEU A 82 17.33 28.47 -0.28
CA LEU A 82 18.40 27.88 -1.07
C LEU A 82 17.96 27.54 -2.50
N THR A 83 16.79 26.94 -2.67
CA THR A 83 16.25 26.63 -4.00
C THR A 83 15.96 27.89 -4.80
N LYS A 84 15.38 28.94 -4.19
CA LYS A 84 15.19 30.25 -4.82
C LYS A 84 16.51 30.91 -5.23
N LEU A 85 17.52 30.88 -4.36
CA LEU A 85 18.85 31.46 -4.64
C LEU A 85 19.57 30.74 -5.79
N THR A 86 19.39 29.43 -5.90
CA THR A 86 20.07 28.60 -6.90
C THR A 86 19.25 28.40 -8.17
N GLY A 87 18.00 28.86 -8.20
CA GLY A 87 17.04 28.59 -9.27
C GLY A 87 16.70 27.09 -9.39
N ALA A 88 16.78 26.36 -8.28
CA ALA A 88 16.44 24.94 -8.20
C ALA A 88 14.97 24.74 -7.78
N LYS A 89 14.47 23.50 -7.95
CA LYS A 89 13.19 23.02 -7.43
C LYS A 89 13.44 21.94 -6.36
N ALA A 90 12.53 21.80 -5.41
CA ALA A 90 12.57 20.72 -4.42
C ALA A 90 11.26 19.91 -4.42
N SER A 91 11.36 18.60 -4.24
CA SER A 91 10.26 17.70 -3.90
C SER A 91 10.50 17.11 -2.50
N LEU A 92 9.48 16.46 -1.93
CA LEU A 92 9.57 15.81 -0.63
C LEU A 92 9.23 14.34 -0.74
N HIS A 93 10.08 13.47 -0.21
CA HIS A 93 9.75 12.07 0.03
C HIS A 93 9.19 11.93 1.44
N ALA A 94 8.00 11.35 1.57
CA ALA A 94 7.48 10.96 2.88
C ALA A 94 8.36 9.85 3.49
N PRO A 95 8.30 9.61 4.80
CA PRO A 95 9.12 8.58 5.40
C PRO A 95 8.92 7.21 4.76
N ILE A 96 10.03 6.58 4.34
CA ILE A 96 10.02 5.26 3.68
C ILE A 96 9.47 4.19 4.63
N GLN A 97 9.85 4.26 5.91
CA GLN A 97 9.46 3.33 6.96
C GLN A 97 8.32 3.91 7.83
N ASP A 98 7.54 3.02 8.42
CA ASP A 98 6.46 3.30 9.38
C ASP A 98 5.27 4.13 8.84
N ILE A 99 5.17 4.26 7.52
CA ILE A 99 4.05 4.87 6.81
C ILE A 99 3.36 3.77 6.00
N GLU A 100 2.20 3.33 6.46
CA GLU A 100 1.36 2.35 5.74
C GLU A 100 -0.06 2.90 5.67
N ALA A 101 -0.43 3.39 4.49
CA ALA A 101 -1.67 4.13 4.28
C ALA A 101 -2.94 3.31 4.56
N SER A 102 -2.86 1.97 4.48
CA SER A 102 -3.96 1.08 4.83
C SER A 102 -4.20 0.95 6.34
N GLY A 103 -3.20 1.29 7.17
CA GLY A 103 -3.22 1.04 8.61
C GLY A 103 -2.84 -0.39 9.03
N ILE A 104 -2.36 -1.21 8.10
CA ILE A 104 -1.84 -2.57 8.36
C ILE A 104 -0.36 -2.46 8.71
N LEU A 105 -0.01 -2.40 10.00
CA LEU A 105 1.39 -2.38 10.41
C LEU A 105 1.84 -3.78 10.81
N GLY A 106 3.04 -4.17 10.35
CA GLY A 106 3.72 -5.39 10.78
C GLY A 106 4.88 -5.08 11.71
N GLU A 107 5.10 -5.93 12.71
CA GLU A 107 6.36 -5.94 13.45
C GLU A 107 7.36 -6.80 12.66
N GLY A 108 8.40 -6.16 12.09
CA GLY A 108 9.64 -6.82 11.68
C GLY A 108 9.50 -8.16 10.95
N GLY A 109 8.83 -8.20 9.80
CA GLY A 109 8.76 -9.40 8.95
C GLY A 109 7.76 -10.47 9.39
N GLY A 110 6.95 -10.23 10.44
CA GLY A 110 5.83 -11.05 10.88
C GLY A 110 4.47 -10.36 10.69
N GLY A 111 3.43 -11.16 10.42
CA GLY A 111 2.11 -10.75 9.92
C GLY A 111 1.54 -9.43 10.45
N GLY A 112 1.22 -8.52 9.52
CA GLY A 112 0.65 -7.21 9.84
C GLY A 112 -0.76 -7.31 10.40
N ARG A 113 -1.19 -6.31 11.16
CA ARG A 113 -2.58 -6.21 11.63
C ARG A 113 -3.16 -4.84 11.32
N PHE A 114 -4.36 -4.85 10.72
CA PHE A 114 -5.14 -3.65 10.51
C PHE A 114 -5.58 -3.03 11.84
N SER A 115 -5.42 -1.72 11.95
CA SER A 115 -5.99 -0.90 13.02
C SER A 115 -6.43 0.44 12.45
N GLU A 116 -7.69 0.81 12.66
CA GLU A 116 -8.20 2.12 12.26
C GLU A 116 -7.44 3.26 12.96
N LEU A 117 -7.04 3.07 14.22
CA LEU A 117 -6.21 4.04 14.94
C LEU A 117 -4.84 4.22 14.26
N ASN A 118 -4.22 3.14 13.79
CA ASN A 118 -2.94 3.22 13.09
C ASN A 118 -3.11 3.97 11.76
N ARG A 119 -4.18 3.69 11.01
CA ARG A 119 -4.52 4.41 9.78
C ARG A 119 -4.65 5.91 10.04
N GLU A 120 -5.39 6.30 11.08
CA GLU A 120 -5.54 7.72 11.46
C GLU A 120 -4.21 8.38 11.88
N ILE A 121 -3.35 7.65 12.59
CA ILE A 121 -2.02 8.15 12.97
C ILE A 121 -1.17 8.41 11.72
N VAL A 122 -1.13 7.46 10.78
CA VAL A 122 -0.45 7.62 9.49
C VAL A 122 -1.01 8.80 8.71
N GLU A 123 -2.34 8.94 8.67
CA GLU A 123 -3.00 10.08 8.03
C GLU A 123 -2.57 11.42 8.63
N ARG A 124 -2.48 11.54 9.97
CA ARG A 124 -2.00 12.76 10.64
C ARG A 124 -0.53 13.05 10.32
N LYS A 125 0.33 12.03 10.32
CA LYS A 125 1.74 12.17 9.94
C LYS A 125 1.88 12.66 8.51
N LEU A 126 1.15 12.07 7.57
CA LEU A 126 1.16 12.49 6.17
C LEU A 126 0.65 13.92 5.99
N LYS A 127 -0.37 14.36 6.73
CA LYS A 127 -0.82 15.76 6.72
C LYS A 127 0.26 16.74 7.21
N ASP A 128 1.04 16.38 8.23
CA ASP A 128 2.19 17.21 8.65
C ASP A 128 3.30 17.20 7.58
N THR A 129 3.54 16.07 6.91
CA THR A 129 4.46 16.00 5.76
C THR A 129 4.01 16.92 4.61
N ILE A 130 2.72 16.95 4.28
CA ILE A 130 2.15 17.90 3.30
C ILE A 130 2.39 19.34 3.75
N ASP A 131 2.14 19.66 5.03
CA ASP A 131 2.37 21.01 5.55
C ASP A 131 3.86 21.41 5.47
N LYS A 132 4.78 20.49 5.76
CA LYS A 132 6.24 20.70 5.60
C LYS A 132 6.64 20.89 4.13
N ALA A 133 6.04 20.13 3.21
CA ALA A 133 6.27 20.30 1.77
C ALA A 133 5.84 21.68 1.28
N HIS A 134 4.70 22.19 1.76
CA HIS A 134 4.26 23.55 1.43
C HIS A 134 5.22 24.60 1.99
N GLU A 135 5.74 24.45 3.21
CA GLU A 135 6.73 25.39 3.77
C GLU A 135 8.05 25.42 2.98
N MET A 136 8.42 24.27 2.38
CA MET A 136 9.57 24.16 1.49
C MET A 136 9.37 24.89 0.17
N ASN A 137 8.14 24.99 -0.31
CA ASN A 137 7.81 25.56 -1.61
C ASN A 137 6.37 26.13 -1.61
N PRO A 138 6.17 27.31 -1.00
CA PRO A 138 4.82 27.86 -0.80
C PRO A 138 4.19 28.40 -2.10
N ASP A 139 4.96 28.47 -3.18
CA ASP A 139 4.56 29.10 -4.43
C ASP A 139 4.20 28.10 -5.54
N ILE A 140 4.47 26.80 -5.34
CA ILE A 140 4.24 25.75 -6.34
C ILE A 140 3.61 24.50 -5.73
N ALA A 141 2.86 23.75 -6.54
CA ALA A 141 2.32 22.44 -6.17
C ALA A 141 3.46 21.42 -6.08
N THR A 142 4.01 21.22 -4.89
CA THR A 142 5.18 20.37 -4.67
C THR A 142 4.78 18.90 -4.62
N PRO A 143 5.39 18.02 -5.44
CA PRO A 143 5.19 16.58 -5.30
C PRO A 143 5.68 16.08 -3.95
N VAL A 144 4.83 15.30 -3.27
CA VAL A 144 5.17 14.55 -2.06
C VAL A 144 5.06 13.07 -2.38
N THR A 145 6.20 12.40 -2.54
CA THR A 145 6.27 10.97 -2.84
C THR A 145 5.86 10.16 -1.61
N ILE A 146 4.91 9.23 -1.79
CA ILE A 146 4.43 8.32 -0.75
C ILE A 146 4.25 6.93 -1.34
N HIS A 147 4.91 5.92 -0.76
CA HIS A 147 4.75 4.53 -1.16
C HIS A 147 3.27 4.10 -1.17
N SER A 148 2.84 3.37 -2.21
CA SER A 148 1.46 2.83 -2.29
C SER A 148 1.14 1.87 -1.15
N ALA A 149 2.14 1.09 -0.74
CA ALA A 149 2.11 0.17 0.39
C ALA A 149 3.53 -0.17 0.84
N ASN A 150 3.66 -0.44 2.13
CA ASN A 150 4.84 -0.98 2.79
C ASN A 150 4.56 -2.37 3.42
N MET A 151 3.43 -2.98 3.09
CA MET A 151 3.05 -4.33 3.48
C MET A 151 3.28 -5.36 2.37
N ALA A 152 3.44 -6.63 2.78
CA ALA A 152 3.50 -7.75 1.86
C ALA A 152 2.19 -7.90 1.08
N GLY A 153 2.32 -8.21 -0.20
CA GLY A 153 1.22 -8.42 -1.13
C GLY A 153 1.39 -9.66 -1.99
N THR A 154 0.49 -9.80 -2.95
CA THR A 154 0.44 -10.87 -3.94
C THR A 154 1.70 -10.84 -4.82
N GLN A 155 2.34 -12.00 -4.96
CA GLN A 155 3.46 -12.19 -5.87
C GLN A 155 2.95 -12.70 -7.22
N TYR A 156 3.28 -11.95 -8.26
CA TYR A 156 2.96 -12.31 -9.64
C TYR A 156 4.19 -12.81 -10.39
N ILE A 157 3.99 -13.86 -11.18
CA ILE A 157 4.93 -14.32 -12.20
C ILE A 157 4.35 -14.06 -13.59
N ARG A 158 5.24 -13.93 -14.58
CA ARG A 158 4.81 -13.75 -15.96
C ARG A 158 4.21 -15.04 -16.49
N GLY A 159 2.93 -15.03 -16.83
CA GLY A 159 2.29 -16.17 -17.51
C GLY A 159 2.73 -16.33 -18.96
N ASP A 160 2.49 -17.52 -19.51
CA ASP A 160 2.71 -17.81 -20.93
C ASP A 160 1.54 -17.30 -21.79
N VAL A 161 1.60 -16.01 -22.12
CA VAL A 161 0.56 -15.32 -22.92
C VAL A 161 0.35 -15.98 -24.29
N GLU A 162 1.39 -16.61 -24.88
CA GLU A 162 1.28 -17.31 -26.17
C GLU A 162 0.44 -18.60 -26.05
N LYS A 163 0.39 -19.19 -24.86
CA LYS A 163 -0.49 -20.32 -24.52
C LYS A 163 -1.85 -19.89 -23.95
N GLY A 164 -2.14 -18.59 -23.96
CA GLY A 164 -3.39 -18.03 -23.44
C GLY A 164 -3.45 -17.89 -21.92
N GLU A 165 -2.32 -17.98 -21.22
CA GLU A 165 -2.28 -17.67 -19.79
C GLU A 165 -2.34 -16.15 -19.55
N GLU A 166 -2.85 -15.74 -18.39
CA GLU A 166 -2.82 -14.34 -17.97
C GLU A 166 -1.38 -13.84 -17.80
N LYS A 167 -1.11 -12.61 -18.27
CA LYS A 167 0.23 -12.01 -18.18
C LYS A 167 0.73 -11.93 -16.74
N PHE A 168 -0.13 -11.56 -15.80
CA PHE A 168 0.17 -11.51 -14.36
C PHE A 168 -0.50 -12.70 -13.67
N LYS A 169 0.21 -13.81 -13.58
CA LYS A 169 -0.26 -15.03 -12.94
C LYS A 169 0.11 -15.02 -11.45
N GLU A 170 -0.88 -15.25 -10.59
CA GLU A 170 -0.67 -15.35 -9.15
C GLU A 170 0.22 -16.55 -8.80
N HIS A 171 1.32 -16.28 -8.11
CA HIS A 171 2.22 -17.31 -7.58
C HIS A 171 2.05 -17.48 -6.07
N GLU A 172 1.99 -16.37 -5.35
CA GLU A 172 1.66 -16.32 -3.92
C GLU A 172 0.60 -15.24 -3.70
N LEU A 173 -0.39 -15.50 -2.86
CA LEU A 173 -1.44 -14.56 -2.48
C LEU A 173 -1.42 -14.37 -0.97
N VAL A 174 -1.36 -13.11 -0.54
CA VAL A 174 -1.43 -12.75 0.88
C VAL A 174 -2.86 -12.37 1.20
N ALA A 175 -3.42 -12.97 2.25
CA ALA A 175 -4.78 -12.72 2.68
C ALA A 175 -4.86 -12.16 4.10
N VAL A 176 -5.87 -11.34 4.32
CA VAL A 176 -6.24 -10.78 5.62
C VAL A 176 -7.50 -11.47 6.14
N ASN A 177 -7.51 -11.78 7.43
CA ASN A 177 -8.74 -12.11 8.13
C ASN A 177 -9.50 -10.82 8.43
N GLN A 178 -10.65 -10.62 7.78
CA GLN A 178 -11.45 -9.41 7.90
C GLN A 178 -12.12 -9.24 9.28
N GLU A 179 -12.14 -10.26 10.14
CA GLU A 179 -12.64 -10.16 11.53
C GLU A 179 -11.57 -9.62 12.47
N THR A 180 -10.36 -10.16 12.37
CA THR A 180 -9.27 -9.84 13.31
C THR A 180 -8.36 -8.71 12.80
N GLY A 181 -8.37 -8.47 11.49
CA GLY A 181 -7.46 -7.58 10.79
C GLY A 181 -6.08 -8.19 10.53
N GLU A 182 -5.85 -9.46 10.90
CA GLU A 182 -4.54 -10.10 10.81
C GLU A 182 -4.20 -10.55 9.38
N VAL A 183 -2.98 -10.25 8.96
CA VAL A 183 -2.38 -10.64 7.68
C VAL A 183 -1.37 -11.77 7.95
N ASN A 184 -1.86 -12.99 8.06
CA ASN A 184 -1.04 -14.15 8.44
C ASN A 184 -1.22 -15.38 7.52
N ARG A 185 -1.92 -15.23 6.39
CA ARG A 185 -2.14 -16.33 5.46
C ARG A 185 -1.52 -16.02 4.11
N VAL A 186 -0.56 -16.87 3.74
CA VAL A 186 0.03 -16.90 2.41
C VAL A 186 -0.46 -18.17 1.72
N PHE A 187 -1.17 -18.00 0.62
CA PHE A 187 -1.60 -19.09 -0.25
C PHE A 187 -0.62 -19.17 -1.42
N ARG A 188 -0.17 -20.37 -1.75
CA ARG A 188 0.81 -20.63 -2.82
C ARG A 188 0.23 -21.64 -3.79
N GLU A 189 0.73 -21.72 -5.01
CA GLU A 189 0.35 -22.84 -5.88
C GLU A 189 0.70 -24.20 -5.23
N GLU A 190 -0.27 -25.10 -5.08
CA GLU A 190 -0.06 -26.44 -4.50
C GLU A 190 -0.66 -27.55 -5.38
N LEU A 191 0.02 -28.70 -5.42
CA LEU A 191 -0.54 -29.93 -5.97
C LEU A 191 -1.30 -30.68 -4.88
N ARG A 192 -2.59 -30.95 -5.10
CA ARG A 192 -3.43 -31.71 -4.17
C ARG A 192 -4.01 -32.96 -4.81
N ALA A 193 -3.87 -34.06 -4.10
CA ALA A 193 -4.38 -35.37 -4.50
C ALA A 193 -5.76 -35.60 -3.87
N TYR A 194 -6.80 -35.01 -4.46
CA TYR A 194 -8.18 -35.32 -4.09
C TYR A 194 -8.67 -36.60 -4.80
N PRO A 195 -9.54 -37.42 -4.16
CA PRO A 195 -10.04 -38.65 -4.75
C PRO A 195 -10.60 -38.49 -6.16
N GLU A 196 -11.36 -37.43 -6.42
CA GLU A 196 -11.99 -37.14 -7.71
C GLU A 196 -10.95 -36.79 -8.78
N ALA A 197 -9.90 -36.06 -8.40
CA ALA A 197 -8.81 -35.70 -9.31
C ALA A 197 -7.98 -36.92 -9.70
N ILE A 198 -7.66 -37.79 -8.73
CA ILE A 198 -6.93 -39.04 -8.97
C ILE A 198 -7.79 -40.01 -9.80
N ALA A 199 -9.07 -40.16 -9.48
CA ALA A 199 -9.98 -41.04 -10.23
C ALA A 199 -10.14 -40.60 -11.69
N THR A 200 -10.19 -39.29 -11.95
CA THR A 200 -10.44 -38.76 -13.30
C THR A 200 -9.17 -38.68 -14.15
N THR A 201 -8.04 -38.29 -13.55
CA THR A 201 -6.81 -37.93 -14.30
C THR A 201 -5.60 -38.80 -13.96
N GLY A 202 -5.68 -39.64 -12.92
CA GLY A 202 -4.56 -40.40 -12.38
C GLY A 202 -3.46 -39.56 -11.74
N LYS A 203 -3.65 -38.23 -11.59
CA LYS A 203 -2.63 -37.29 -11.10
C LYS A 203 -3.22 -36.25 -10.14
N PRO A 204 -2.41 -35.71 -9.20
CA PRO A 204 -2.83 -34.58 -8.39
C PRO A 204 -3.22 -33.37 -9.25
N ARG A 205 -4.21 -32.60 -8.81
CA ARG A 205 -4.61 -31.33 -9.45
C ARG A 205 -3.81 -30.18 -8.86
N LYS A 206 -3.35 -29.25 -9.70
CA LYS A 206 -2.74 -27.99 -9.26
C LYS A 206 -3.84 -26.99 -8.88
N TYR A 207 -3.73 -26.39 -7.71
CA TYR A 207 -4.62 -25.35 -7.20
C TYR A 207 -3.87 -24.02 -7.17
N SER A 208 -4.47 -23.00 -7.77
CA SER A 208 -3.99 -21.61 -7.70
C SER A 208 -4.13 -21.04 -6.28
N PRO A 209 -3.39 -19.96 -5.94
CA PRO A 209 -3.53 -19.27 -4.66
C PRO A 209 -4.97 -18.83 -4.38
N SER A 210 -5.65 -18.25 -5.38
CA SER A 210 -7.06 -17.85 -5.29
C SER A 210 -8.03 -19.02 -5.02
N GLU A 211 -7.85 -20.17 -5.67
CA GLU A 211 -8.67 -21.36 -5.38
C GLU A 211 -8.44 -21.89 -3.96
N GLN A 212 -7.22 -21.75 -3.42
CA GLN A 212 -6.92 -22.14 -2.05
C GLN A 212 -7.52 -21.18 -1.02
N LEU A 213 -7.52 -19.88 -1.31
CA LEU A 213 -8.24 -18.90 -0.51
C LEU A 213 -9.74 -19.25 -0.44
N GLU A 214 -10.36 -19.56 -1.58
CA GLU A 214 -11.77 -20.00 -1.64
C GLU A 214 -11.99 -21.29 -0.83
N THR A 215 -11.09 -22.27 -0.97
CA THR A 215 -11.12 -23.50 -0.18
C THR A 215 -10.99 -23.23 1.31
N ALA A 216 -10.17 -22.25 1.72
CA ALA A 216 -9.99 -21.87 3.12
C ALA A 216 -11.24 -21.21 3.71
N ASN A 217 -11.87 -20.29 2.96
CA ASN A 217 -13.15 -19.70 3.33
C ASN A 217 -14.25 -20.76 3.44
N ASN A 218 -14.33 -21.68 2.47
CA ASN A 218 -15.31 -22.75 2.50
C ASN A 218 -15.08 -23.72 3.67
N SER A 219 -13.84 -24.15 3.89
CA SER A 219 -13.48 -25.02 5.02
C SER A 219 -13.81 -24.37 6.36
N GLN A 220 -13.52 -23.07 6.53
CA GLN A 220 -13.86 -22.35 7.75
C GLN A 220 -15.38 -22.31 7.96
N TRP A 221 -16.14 -22.02 6.90
CA TRP A 221 -17.60 -21.99 6.97
C TRP A 221 -18.18 -23.36 7.37
N ILE A 222 -17.76 -24.44 6.68
CA ILE A 222 -18.19 -25.81 6.98
C ILE A 222 -17.87 -26.19 8.42
N ASN A 223 -16.67 -25.87 8.91
CA ASN A 223 -16.29 -26.16 10.30
C ASN A 223 -17.21 -25.45 11.30
N ARG A 224 -17.56 -24.19 11.05
CA ARG A 224 -18.50 -23.44 11.91
C ARG A 224 -19.91 -24.02 11.88
N VAL A 225 -20.40 -24.42 10.70
CA VAL A 225 -21.70 -25.09 10.56
C VAL A 225 -21.69 -26.41 11.33
N ASN A 226 -20.62 -27.22 11.22
CA ASN A 226 -20.48 -28.48 11.94
C ASN A 226 -20.40 -28.30 13.47
N GLU A 227 -19.65 -27.30 13.95
CA GLU A 227 -19.58 -26.95 15.37
C GLU A 227 -20.96 -26.57 15.91
N LEU A 228 -21.69 -25.72 15.18
CA LEU A 228 -23.04 -25.31 15.56
C LEU A 228 -24.05 -26.45 15.51
N ALA A 229 -23.99 -27.30 14.49
CA ALA A 229 -24.82 -28.50 14.39
C ALA A 229 -24.54 -29.47 15.56
N SER A 230 -23.27 -29.60 15.97
CA SER A 230 -22.91 -30.40 17.14
C SER A 230 -23.48 -29.80 18.43
N PHE A 231 -23.40 -28.48 18.61
CA PHE A 231 -24.01 -27.81 19.77
C PHE A 231 -25.54 -27.95 19.77
N LYS A 232 -26.16 -27.84 18.60
CA LYS A 232 -27.61 -28.02 18.45
C LYS A 232 -28.03 -29.44 18.81
N LYS A 233 -27.32 -30.46 18.31
CA LYS A 233 -27.56 -31.86 18.66
C LYS A 233 -27.50 -32.09 20.18
N THR A 234 -26.45 -31.60 20.86
CA THR A 234 -26.35 -31.72 22.33
C THR A 234 -27.48 -30.99 23.03
N THR A 235 -27.89 -29.83 22.52
CA THR A 235 -29.04 -29.08 23.05
C THR A 235 -30.32 -29.89 22.91
N ASP A 236 -30.56 -30.52 21.74
CA ASP A 236 -31.74 -31.36 21.51
C ASP A 236 -31.74 -32.62 22.36
N GLU A 237 -30.58 -33.24 22.60
CA GLU A 237 -30.45 -34.38 23.51
C GLU A 237 -30.83 -33.98 24.96
N ILE A 238 -30.44 -32.78 25.40
CA ILE A 238 -30.84 -32.24 26.71
C ILE A 238 -32.35 -31.92 26.73
N ILE A 239 -32.87 -31.32 25.66
CA ILE A 239 -34.29 -30.96 25.53
C ILE A 239 -35.17 -32.21 25.54
N SER A 240 -34.83 -33.20 24.72
CA SER A 240 -35.50 -34.50 24.66
C SER A 240 -35.34 -35.27 25.98
N GLY A 241 -34.14 -35.22 26.56
CA GLY A 241 -33.82 -35.84 27.84
C GLY A 241 -34.68 -35.32 28.99
N PHE A 242 -35.00 -34.02 29.05
CA PHE A 242 -35.94 -33.49 30.04
C PHE A 242 -37.39 -33.78 29.65
N SER A 243 -37.75 -33.63 28.37
CA SER A 243 -39.13 -33.76 27.89
C SER A 243 -39.67 -35.18 27.98
N SER A 244 -38.78 -36.17 28.09
CA SER A 244 -39.11 -37.59 28.24
C SER A 244 -39.09 -38.09 29.70
N GLN A 245 -38.69 -37.27 30.68
CA GLN A 245 -38.68 -37.69 32.08
C GLN A 245 -40.11 -37.91 32.61
N PRO A 246 -40.44 -39.08 33.19
CA PRO A 246 -41.79 -39.37 33.68
C PRO A 246 -42.32 -38.32 34.66
N VAL A 247 -41.47 -37.80 35.55
CA VAL A 247 -41.83 -36.76 36.53
C VAL A 247 -42.27 -35.46 35.83
N ILE A 248 -41.58 -35.06 34.76
CA ILE A 248 -41.88 -33.85 33.99
C ILE A 248 -43.13 -34.06 33.14
N VAL A 249 -43.22 -35.18 32.42
CA VAL A 249 -44.37 -35.52 31.57
C VAL A 249 -45.65 -35.56 32.40
N ASN A 250 -45.62 -36.23 33.56
CA ASN A 250 -46.76 -36.33 34.46
C ASN A 250 -47.15 -34.96 35.05
N ALA A 251 -46.16 -34.13 35.41
CA ALA A 251 -46.43 -32.79 35.92
C ALA A 251 -47.09 -31.89 34.85
N ILE A 252 -46.59 -31.92 33.61
CA ILE A 252 -47.18 -31.18 32.49
C ILE A 252 -48.59 -31.70 32.16
N ALA A 253 -48.80 -33.02 32.16
CA ALA A 253 -50.10 -33.62 31.87
C ALA A 253 -51.15 -33.21 32.91
N ARG A 254 -50.80 -33.28 34.21
CA ARG A 254 -51.68 -32.83 35.31
C ARG A 254 -52.00 -31.35 35.22
N GLU A 255 -51.00 -30.52 34.93
CA GLU A 255 -51.21 -29.09 34.75
C GLU A 255 -52.17 -28.78 33.60
N LYS A 256 -52.07 -29.50 32.48
CA LYS A 256 -52.97 -29.34 31.32
C LYS A 256 -54.40 -29.81 31.60
N THR A 257 -54.60 -30.80 32.46
CA THR A 257 -55.94 -31.29 32.85
C THR A 257 -56.54 -30.53 34.05
N GLY A 258 -55.80 -29.59 34.65
CA GLY A 258 -56.21 -28.87 35.85
C GLY A 258 -56.11 -29.70 37.13
N GLU A 259 -55.46 -30.87 37.08
CA GLU A 259 -55.16 -31.68 38.25
C GLU A 259 -54.03 -31.08 39.10
N PRO A 260 -54.05 -31.23 40.44
CA PRO A 260 -52.98 -30.72 41.29
C PRO A 260 -51.62 -31.33 40.94
N VAL A 261 -50.65 -30.48 40.63
CA VAL A 261 -49.25 -30.87 40.42
C VAL A 261 -48.58 -31.07 41.78
N ASN A 262 -48.70 -32.28 42.33
CA ASN A 262 -48.06 -32.67 43.60
C ASN A 262 -46.63 -33.19 43.34
N LEU A 263 -45.64 -32.30 43.36
CA LEU A 263 -44.22 -32.66 43.32
C LEU A 263 -43.62 -32.55 44.72
N SER A 264 -42.80 -33.53 45.12
CA SER A 264 -41.93 -33.39 46.28
C SER A 264 -40.93 -32.25 46.05
N ARG A 265 -40.32 -31.74 47.14
CA ARG A 265 -39.29 -30.70 47.05
C ARG A 265 -38.10 -31.13 46.17
N GLU A 266 -37.75 -32.41 46.23
CA GLU A 266 -36.66 -33.00 45.44
C GLU A 266 -37.03 -33.07 43.96
N GLU A 267 -38.24 -33.52 43.64
CA GLU A 267 -38.74 -33.54 42.26
C GLU A 267 -38.87 -32.13 41.68
N ALA A 268 -39.41 -31.17 42.42
CA ALA A 268 -39.52 -29.78 41.99
C ALA A 268 -38.14 -29.16 41.70
N ASN A 269 -37.15 -29.43 42.57
CA ASN A 269 -35.77 -29.00 42.34
C ASN A 269 -35.17 -29.64 41.09
N TYR A 270 -35.38 -30.95 40.90
CA TYR A 270 -34.90 -31.67 39.72
C TYR A 270 -35.51 -31.12 38.43
N VAL A 271 -36.83 -30.91 38.38
CA VAL A 271 -37.55 -30.35 37.23
C VAL A 271 -37.00 -28.97 36.87
N ASN A 272 -36.87 -28.07 37.84
CA ASN A 272 -36.34 -26.73 37.63
C ASN A 272 -34.89 -26.76 37.13
N GLN A 273 -34.05 -27.67 37.64
CA GLN A 273 -32.68 -27.85 37.18
C GLN A 273 -32.61 -28.32 35.72
N GLN A 274 -33.46 -29.26 35.31
CA GLN A 274 -33.46 -29.75 33.92
C GLN A 274 -33.90 -28.66 32.94
N ILE A 275 -34.95 -27.89 33.26
CA ILE A 275 -35.40 -26.79 32.42
C ILE A 275 -34.35 -25.69 32.34
N SER A 276 -33.76 -25.31 33.48
CA SER A 276 -32.69 -24.30 33.51
C SER A 276 -31.50 -24.75 32.67
N LYS A 277 -31.13 -26.04 32.76
CA LYS A 277 -30.06 -26.61 31.94
C LYS A 277 -30.40 -26.54 30.45
N ALA A 278 -31.60 -26.96 30.06
CA ALA A 278 -32.04 -26.90 28.67
C ALA A 278 -32.04 -25.46 28.12
N ASP A 279 -32.53 -24.50 28.90
CA ASP A 279 -32.55 -23.08 28.54
C ASP A 279 -31.14 -22.50 28.36
N ILE A 280 -30.20 -22.81 29.27
CA ILE A 280 -28.80 -22.36 29.17
C ILE A 280 -28.14 -22.89 27.90
N PHE A 281 -28.29 -24.19 27.60
CA PHE A 281 -27.71 -24.78 26.38
C PHE A 281 -28.34 -24.22 25.11
N LEU A 282 -29.65 -23.97 25.13
CA LEU A 282 -30.35 -23.35 24.01
C LEU A 282 -29.90 -21.90 23.80
N GLN A 283 -29.76 -21.11 24.87
CA GLN A 283 -29.25 -19.74 24.79
C GLN A 283 -27.82 -19.69 24.24
N ASN A 284 -26.95 -20.62 24.65
CA ASN A 284 -25.60 -20.73 24.10
C ASN A 284 -25.64 -21.05 22.60
N THR A 285 -26.49 -21.99 22.18
CA THR A 285 -26.61 -22.36 20.76
C THR A 285 -27.20 -21.22 19.93
N GLU A 286 -28.20 -20.50 20.43
CA GLU A 286 -28.73 -19.28 19.79
C GLU A 286 -27.67 -18.18 19.67
N THR A 287 -26.81 -18.03 20.67
CA THR A 287 -25.69 -17.06 20.64
C THR A 287 -24.69 -17.43 19.56
N SER A 288 -24.30 -18.70 19.47
CA SER A 288 -23.42 -19.22 18.41
C SER A 288 -24.04 -19.07 17.02
N PHE A 289 -25.35 -19.33 16.87
CA PHE A 289 -26.06 -19.10 15.62
C PHE A 289 -26.06 -17.63 15.21
N ARG A 290 -26.32 -16.71 16.15
CA ARG A 290 -26.29 -15.26 15.87
C ARG A 290 -24.91 -14.80 15.43
N ALA A 291 -23.85 -15.27 16.08
CA ALA A 291 -22.48 -14.96 15.69
C ALA A 291 -22.14 -15.50 14.28
N MET A 292 -22.57 -16.74 13.97
CA MET A 292 -22.40 -17.32 12.64
C MET A 292 -23.20 -16.57 11.56
N PHE A 293 -24.44 -16.18 11.86
CA PHE A 293 -25.28 -15.38 10.98
C PHE A 293 -24.68 -13.98 10.73
N GLU A 294 -24.17 -13.32 11.77
CA GLU A 294 -23.51 -12.02 11.66
C GLU A 294 -22.30 -12.10 10.71
N GLN A 295 -21.44 -13.10 10.90
CA GLN A 295 -20.31 -13.35 10.01
C GLN A 295 -20.77 -13.58 8.56
N ALA A 296 -21.74 -14.45 8.36
CA ALA A 296 -22.32 -14.73 7.05
C ALA A 296 -22.90 -13.47 6.39
N TYR A 297 -23.61 -12.65 7.15
CA TYR A 297 -24.20 -11.42 6.65
C TYR A 297 -23.13 -10.37 6.30
N LYS A 298 -22.07 -10.28 7.09
CA LYS A 298 -21.00 -9.30 6.89
C LYS A 298 -20.14 -9.61 5.67
N TYR A 299 -19.80 -10.88 5.45
CA TYR A 299 -18.75 -11.28 4.50
C TYR A 299 -19.22 -12.01 3.25
N SER A 300 -20.53 -12.10 3.02
CA SER A 300 -21.07 -12.64 1.77
C SER A 300 -21.37 -11.55 0.74
N ASP A 301 -21.57 -11.95 -0.52
CA ASP A 301 -21.94 -11.04 -1.60
C ASP A 301 -23.36 -10.47 -1.41
N ASP A 302 -23.68 -9.41 -2.17
CA ASP A 302 -24.94 -8.69 -2.02
C ASP A 302 -26.19 -9.53 -2.35
N ASN A 303 -26.08 -10.53 -3.22
CA ASN A 303 -27.21 -11.42 -3.51
C ASN A 303 -27.43 -12.38 -2.34
N THR A 304 -26.36 -12.93 -1.77
CA THR A 304 -26.42 -13.76 -0.57
C THR A 304 -26.96 -12.96 0.63
N LYS A 305 -26.54 -11.70 0.82
CA LYS A 305 -27.07 -10.81 1.87
C LYS A 305 -28.58 -10.61 1.78
N LYS A 306 -29.16 -10.58 0.57
CA LYS A 306 -30.62 -10.48 0.40
C LYS A 306 -31.34 -11.72 0.90
N GLU A 307 -30.83 -12.92 0.65
CA GLU A 307 -31.41 -14.16 1.17
C GLU A 307 -31.23 -14.28 2.69
N LEU A 308 -30.07 -13.89 3.23
CA LEU A 308 -29.85 -13.81 4.68
C LEU A 308 -30.79 -12.81 5.35
N LYS A 309 -31.13 -11.71 4.68
CA LYS A 309 -32.14 -10.76 5.18
C LYS A 309 -33.52 -11.41 5.31
N LYS A 310 -33.95 -12.20 4.32
CA LYS A 310 -35.21 -12.97 4.40
C LYS A 310 -35.19 -13.96 5.56
N LEU A 311 -34.05 -14.65 5.76
CA LEU A 311 -33.86 -15.54 6.92
C LEU A 311 -34.02 -14.76 8.25
N ALA A 312 -33.45 -13.56 8.36
CA ALA A 312 -33.60 -12.72 9.54
C ALA A 312 -35.06 -12.23 9.75
N GLU A 313 -35.78 -11.91 8.67
CA GLU A 313 -37.20 -11.55 8.70
C GLU A 313 -38.05 -12.73 9.18
N ASP A 314 -37.82 -13.93 8.65
CA ASP A 314 -38.48 -15.18 9.06
C ASP A 314 -38.19 -15.50 10.53
N TRP A 315 -36.93 -15.40 10.95
CA TRP A 315 -36.52 -15.56 12.35
C TRP A 315 -37.26 -14.59 13.27
N THR A 316 -37.33 -13.32 12.87
CA THR A 316 -38.00 -12.26 13.64
C THR A 316 -39.49 -12.50 13.72
N LYS A 317 -40.15 -12.87 12.62
CA LYS A 317 -41.56 -13.22 12.59
C LYS A 317 -41.85 -14.39 13.54
N ASN A 318 -41.02 -15.43 13.47
CA ASN A 318 -41.13 -16.59 14.33
C ASN A 318 -40.90 -16.24 15.81
N ILE A 319 -40.01 -15.31 16.16
CA ILE A 319 -39.82 -14.88 17.56
C ILE A 319 -40.88 -13.87 18.03
N SER A 320 -41.38 -13.00 17.14
CA SER A 320 -42.26 -11.88 17.48
C SER A 320 -43.62 -12.30 18.00
N ASN A 321 -44.11 -13.48 17.60
CA ASN A 321 -45.30 -14.11 18.17
C ASN A 321 -45.18 -14.35 19.69
N TYR A 322 -43.98 -14.19 20.29
CA TYR A 322 -43.67 -14.56 21.67
C TYR A 322 -43.11 -13.40 22.52
N ARG A 323 -42.74 -12.27 21.91
CA ARG A 323 -42.06 -11.13 22.56
C ARG A 323 -43.01 -10.08 23.16
N SER A 324 -44.25 -10.43 23.53
CA SER A 324 -45.09 -9.47 24.26
C SER A 324 -44.43 -9.14 25.61
N GLU A 325 -44.47 -7.86 26.00
CA GLU A 325 -43.84 -7.32 27.22
C GLU A 325 -44.28 -8.04 28.53
N ASP A 326 -45.34 -8.85 28.47
CA ASP A 326 -45.86 -9.70 29.55
C ASP A 326 -45.09 -11.03 29.77
N PHE A 327 -44.25 -11.43 28.81
CA PHE A 327 -43.54 -12.72 28.87
C PHE A 327 -42.06 -12.63 29.27
N ALA A 328 -41.42 -11.47 29.05
CA ALA A 328 -40.03 -11.21 29.45
C ALA A 328 -39.85 -11.00 30.97
N LYS A 329 -40.96 -10.81 31.72
CA LYS A 329 -40.95 -10.70 33.18
C LYS A 329 -40.91 -12.10 33.81
N ASN A 330 -39.67 -12.58 34.00
CA ASN A 330 -39.25 -13.72 34.82
C ASN A 330 -39.85 -15.11 34.48
N PHE A 331 -38.97 -16.07 34.17
CA PHE A 331 -39.25 -17.53 34.22
C PHE A 331 -39.88 -17.96 35.56
N ILE A 332 -39.65 -17.18 36.61
CA ILE A 332 -40.14 -17.39 37.96
C ILE A 332 -41.65 -17.11 38.02
N GLY A 333 -42.45 -18.18 38.12
CA GLY A 333 -43.90 -18.12 38.32
C GLY A 333 -44.76 -18.49 37.11
N LYS A 334 -44.16 -18.86 35.97
CA LYS A 334 -44.91 -19.40 34.81
C LYS A 334 -45.19 -20.89 34.98
N PRO A 335 -46.35 -21.40 34.47
CA PRO A 335 -46.67 -22.82 34.38
C PRO A 335 -45.53 -23.67 33.80
N LEU A 336 -45.34 -24.89 34.29
CA LEU A 336 -44.27 -25.79 33.85
C LEU A 336 -44.38 -26.13 32.35
N SER A 337 -45.61 -26.38 31.90
CA SER A 337 -46.00 -26.59 30.51
C SER A 337 -45.57 -25.43 29.60
N ALA A 338 -45.79 -24.18 30.04
CA ALA A 338 -45.39 -23.00 29.29
C ALA A 338 -43.86 -22.89 29.16
N GLN A 339 -43.11 -23.24 30.22
CA GLN A 339 -41.65 -23.24 30.17
C GLN A 339 -41.11 -24.30 29.20
N ALA A 340 -41.63 -25.53 29.26
CA ALA A 340 -41.25 -26.61 28.36
C ALA A 340 -41.58 -26.32 26.89
N GLU A 341 -42.79 -25.79 26.63
CA GLU A 341 -43.22 -25.40 25.28
C GLU A 341 -42.33 -24.30 24.69
N MET A 342 -41.90 -23.33 25.51
CA MET A 342 -40.98 -22.26 25.09
C MET A 342 -39.61 -22.79 24.67
N VAL A 343 -39.03 -23.69 25.46
CA VAL A 343 -37.73 -24.30 25.15
C VAL A 343 -37.82 -25.10 23.84
N GLN A 344 -38.86 -25.92 23.68
CA GLN A 344 -39.05 -26.72 22.47
C GLN A 344 -39.25 -25.85 21.22
N LEU A 345 -40.09 -24.84 21.33
CA LEU A 345 -40.38 -23.91 20.24
C LEU A 345 -39.13 -23.16 19.79
N ARG A 346 -38.36 -22.59 20.73
CA ARG A 346 -37.09 -21.91 20.42
C ARG A 346 -36.12 -22.85 19.73
N SER A 347 -36.06 -24.12 20.17
CA SER A 347 -35.26 -25.14 19.49
C SER A 347 -35.72 -25.36 18.03
N ASN A 348 -37.03 -25.46 17.80
CA ASN A 348 -37.59 -25.64 16.45
C ASN A 348 -37.33 -24.43 15.53
N ILE A 349 -37.42 -23.20 16.07
CA ILE A 349 -37.09 -21.98 15.33
C ILE A 349 -35.62 -22.02 14.90
N LEU A 350 -34.75 -22.44 15.82
CA LEU A 350 -33.32 -22.59 15.56
C LEU A 350 -33.03 -23.66 14.51
N ASP A 351 -33.68 -24.81 14.55
CA ASP A 351 -33.57 -25.85 13.51
C ASP A 351 -33.95 -25.33 12.13
N HIS A 352 -35.11 -24.69 12.02
CA HIS A 352 -35.58 -24.14 10.77
C HIS A 352 -34.61 -23.07 10.23
N ALA A 353 -34.01 -22.27 11.12
CA ALA A 353 -33.04 -21.25 10.73
C ALA A 353 -31.71 -21.84 10.25
N LEU A 354 -31.23 -22.91 10.91
CA LEU A 354 -30.03 -23.63 10.51
C LEU A 354 -30.20 -24.28 9.14
N VAL A 355 -31.32 -24.97 8.91
CA VAL A 355 -31.62 -25.60 7.62
C VAL A 355 -31.69 -24.55 6.51
N LYS A 356 -32.35 -23.41 6.75
CA LYS A 356 -32.39 -22.32 5.76
C LYS A 356 -31.01 -21.72 5.50
N LEU A 357 -30.20 -21.56 6.53
CA LEU A 357 -28.85 -21.02 6.38
C LEU A 357 -27.96 -21.96 5.57
N ASP A 358 -28.05 -23.27 5.82
CA ASP A 358 -27.38 -24.30 5.03
C ASP A 358 -27.83 -24.27 3.55
N GLN A 359 -29.14 -24.23 3.31
CA GLN A 359 -29.72 -24.11 1.97
C GLN A 359 -29.27 -22.87 1.19
N ILE A 360 -28.95 -21.76 1.87
CA ILE A 360 -28.43 -20.56 1.20
C ILE A 360 -27.07 -20.84 0.57
N TYR A 361 -26.19 -21.61 1.24
CA TYR A 361 -24.82 -21.83 0.79
C TYR A 361 -24.61 -23.14 0.04
N ASP A 362 -25.37 -24.20 0.35
CA ASP A 362 -25.28 -25.51 -0.30
C ASP A 362 -26.33 -25.72 -1.42
N ASP A 363 -26.88 -24.63 -1.97
CA ASP A 363 -27.82 -24.69 -3.09
C ASP A 363 -27.13 -25.24 -4.35
N PRO A 364 -27.46 -26.47 -4.83
CA PRO A 364 -26.81 -27.07 -5.99
C PRO A 364 -27.18 -26.36 -7.30
N THR A 365 -28.27 -25.57 -7.31
CA THR A 365 -28.71 -24.81 -8.48
C THR A 365 -28.10 -23.41 -8.56
N ASN A 366 -27.61 -22.90 -7.43
CA ASN A 366 -27.01 -21.58 -7.32
C ASN A 366 -25.89 -21.61 -6.29
N LYS A 367 -24.74 -22.17 -6.66
CA LYS A 367 -23.55 -22.24 -5.78
C LYS A 367 -23.10 -20.84 -5.41
N ARG A 368 -23.49 -20.39 -4.23
CA ARG A 368 -23.03 -19.13 -3.64
C ARG A 368 -21.66 -19.35 -3.02
N LYS A 369 -20.82 -18.33 -3.04
CA LYS A 369 -19.53 -18.39 -2.35
C LYS A 369 -19.79 -18.35 -0.85
N SER A 370 -19.10 -19.21 -0.10
CA SER A 370 -19.10 -19.17 1.37
C SER A 370 -18.64 -17.79 1.87
N PRO A 371 -18.98 -17.38 3.10
CA PRO A 371 -18.58 -16.07 3.61
C PRO A 371 -17.07 -15.85 3.49
N GLN A 372 -16.66 -14.75 2.86
CA GLN A 372 -15.26 -14.47 2.53
C GLN A 372 -14.52 -13.88 3.72
N VAL A 373 -14.39 -14.62 4.82
CA VAL A 373 -13.73 -14.14 6.04
C VAL A 373 -12.26 -13.81 5.79
N PHE A 374 -11.60 -14.59 4.95
CA PHE A 374 -10.30 -14.27 4.37
C PHE A 374 -10.51 -13.57 3.02
N LYS A 375 -9.74 -12.51 2.78
CA LYS A 375 -9.78 -11.72 1.55
C LYS A 375 -8.37 -11.38 1.10
N PRO A 376 -8.06 -11.24 -0.21
CA PRO A 376 -6.75 -10.76 -0.63
C PRO A 376 -6.42 -9.42 0.02
N VAL A 377 -5.18 -9.24 0.45
CA VAL A 377 -4.76 -8.07 1.23
C VAL A 377 -4.95 -6.77 0.44
N GLU A 378 -4.67 -6.78 -0.86
CA GLU A 378 -4.88 -5.64 -1.75
C GLU A 378 -6.35 -5.23 -1.80
N GLU A 379 -7.26 -6.20 -1.89
CA GLU A 379 -8.70 -5.92 -1.95
C GLU A 379 -9.25 -5.33 -0.64
N PHE A 380 -8.66 -5.69 0.50
CA PHE A 380 -9.02 -5.10 1.79
C PHE A 380 -8.38 -3.73 1.99
N ALA A 381 -7.10 -3.60 1.65
CA ALA A 381 -6.34 -2.38 1.82
C ALA A 381 -6.73 -1.27 0.83
N MET A 382 -7.22 -1.61 -0.36
CA MET A 382 -7.58 -0.66 -1.43
C MET A 382 -8.42 0.50 -0.90
N GLU A 383 -9.52 0.18 -0.21
CA GLU A 383 -10.44 1.17 0.32
C GLU A 383 -9.80 2.03 1.43
N LYS A 384 -8.97 1.41 2.27
CA LYS A 384 -8.32 2.06 3.43
C LYS A 384 -7.18 2.98 2.99
N SER A 385 -6.30 2.51 2.12
CA SER A 385 -5.23 3.31 1.53
C SER A 385 -5.80 4.46 0.71
N ALA A 386 -6.78 4.20 -0.15
CA ALA A 386 -7.44 5.24 -0.94
C ALA A 386 -8.09 6.30 -0.06
N GLU A 387 -8.73 5.92 1.06
CA GLU A 387 -9.29 6.87 2.00
C GLU A 387 -8.22 7.75 2.65
N THR A 388 -7.10 7.17 3.08
CA THR A 388 -5.99 7.92 3.66
C THR A 388 -5.41 8.91 2.66
N PHE A 389 -5.11 8.48 1.43
CA PHE A 389 -4.60 9.37 0.38
C PHE A 389 -5.60 10.49 0.04
N ALA A 390 -6.89 10.16 -0.08
CA ALA A 390 -7.95 11.14 -0.31
C ALA A 390 -8.04 12.18 0.81
N ASN A 391 -7.98 11.76 2.07
CA ASN A 391 -8.06 12.66 3.22
C ASN A 391 -6.83 13.57 3.32
N VAL A 392 -5.64 13.06 3.01
CA VAL A 392 -4.40 13.85 2.97
C VAL A 392 -4.44 14.86 1.82
N ALA A 393 -4.89 14.44 0.64
CA ALA A 393 -5.04 15.31 -0.52
C ALA A 393 -6.11 16.40 -0.29
N LEU A 394 -7.23 16.05 0.34
CA LEU A 394 -8.28 17.01 0.70
C LEU A 394 -7.79 18.03 1.73
N HIS A 395 -7.00 17.60 2.71
CA HIS A 395 -6.30 18.51 3.63
C HIS A 395 -5.39 19.49 2.87
N SER A 396 -4.59 18.97 1.93
CA SER A 396 -3.71 19.78 1.08
C SER A 396 -4.49 20.83 0.29
N TYR A 397 -5.53 20.39 -0.44
CA TYR A 397 -6.33 21.26 -1.29
C TYR A 397 -7.12 22.32 -0.48
N ASN A 398 -7.74 21.92 0.63
CA ASN A 398 -8.53 22.85 1.45
C ASN A 398 -7.69 23.98 2.05
N LYS A 399 -6.39 23.73 2.29
CA LYS A 399 -5.51 24.69 2.94
C LYS A 399 -4.75 25.57 1.94
N TYR A 400 -4.42 25.02 0.78
CA TYR A 400 -3.46 25.66 -0.15
C TYR A 400 -3.98 25.80 -1.58
N HIS A 401 -5.15 25.24 -1.91
CA HIS A 401 -5.81 25.32 -3.21
C HIS A 401 -4.85 25.03 -4.37
N ASP A 402 -4.62 25.99 -5.27
CA ASP A 402 -3.78 25.81 -6.45
C ASP A 402 -2.30 25.53 -6.14
N LYS A 403 -1.86 25.87 -4.92
CA LYS A 403 -0.50 25.68 -4.41
C LYS A 403 -0.41 24.46 -3.48
N ALA A 404 -1.44 23.62 -3.46
CA ALA A 404 -1.47 22.40 -2.68
C ALA A 404 -0.36 21.44 -3.10
N PRO A 405 0.47 20.99 -2.15
CA PRO A 405 1.36 19.86 -2.40
C PRO A 405 0.58 18.64 -2.90
N ILE A 406 1.16 17.96 -3.88
CA ILE A 406 0.55 16.83 -4.57
C ILE A 406 0.85 15.56 -3.76
N VAL A 407 -0.19 14.81 -3.42
CA VAL A 407 -0.06 13.43 -2.93
C VAL A 407 0.34 12.56 -4.12
N SER A 408 1.65 12.28 -4.22
CA SER A 408 2.25 11.55 -5.33
C SER A 408 2.49 10.10 -4.91
N ILE A 409 1.56 9.21 -5.24
CA ILE A 409 1.60 7.81 -4.82
C ILE A 409 2.66 7.08 -5.66
N GLU A 410 3.54 6.33 -5.04
CA GLU A 410 4.63 5.63 -5.71
C GLU A 410 4.34 4.15 -5.93
N ASN A 411 4.70 3.64 -7.10
CA ASN A 411 4.59 2.22 -7.41
C ASN A 411 5.68 1.41 -6.71
N LEU A 412 5.34 0.23 -6.22
CA LEU A 412 6.28 -0.70 -5.59
C LEU A 412 6.44 -1.96 -6.45
N TYR A 413 7.38 -2.82 -6.06
CA TYR A 413 7.76 -4.03 -6.77
C TYR A 413 7.01 -5.29 -6.31
N THR A 414 7.04 -6.36 -7.11
CA THR A 414 6.36 -7.63 -6.79
C THR A 414 6.66 -8.15 -5.40
N GLY A 415 5.61 -8.56 -4.69
CA GLY A 415 5.66 -9.02 -3.30
C GLY A 415 5.27 -7.94 -2.29
N MET A 416 5.16 -6.69 -2.74
CA MET A 416 4.48 -5.61 -2.03
C MET A 416 3.06 -5.46 -2.55
N ALA A 417 2.13 -5.00 -1.71
CA ALA A 417 0.76 -4.75 -2.14
C ALA A 417 0.70 -3.68 -3.24
N PHE A 418 -0.25 -3.82 -4.17
CA PHE A 418 -0.43 -2.92 -5.32
C PHE A 418 0.77 -2.87 -6.28
N SER A 419 1.59 -3.92 -6.36
CA SER A 419 2.72 -3.97 -7.31
C SER A 419 2.30 -4.17 -8.77
N LYS A 420 1.08 -4.65 -9.02
CA LYS A 420 0.56 -4.84 -10.36
C LYS A 420 0.11 -3.49 -10.96
N PRO A 421 0.57 -3.09 -12.16
CA PRO A 421 0.30 -1.76 -12.72
C PRO A 421 -1.18 -1.37 -12.77
N GLU A 422 -2.07 -2.31 -13.12
CA GLU A 422 -3.51 -2.06 -13.19
C GLU A 422 -4.13 -1.84 -11.80
N GLU A 423 -3.67 -2.57 -10.79
CA GLU A 423 -4.11 -2.42 -9.41
C GLU A 423 -3.60 -1.11 -8.80
N PHE A 424 -2.34 -0.76 -9.08
CA PHE A 424 -1.77 0.51 -8.70
C PHE A 424 -2.54 1.69 -9.32
N LYS A 425 -2.86 1.62 -10.62
CA LYS A 425 -3.71 2.62 -11.27
C LYS A 425 -5.08 2.69 -10.60
N LYS A 426 -5.69 1.54 -10.29
CA LYS A 426 -6.97 1.48 -9.58
C LYS A 426 -6.90 2.16 -8.22
N LEU A 427 -5.82 2.01 -7.45
CA LEU A 427 -5.62 2.70 -6.18
C LEU A 427 -5.64 4.22 -6.33
N VAL A 428 -4.88 4.75 -7.29
CA VAL A 428 -4.83 6.20 -7.57
C VAL A 428 -6.22 6.75 -7.91
N HIS A 429 -6.95 6.06 -8.78
CA HIS A 429 -8.27 6.50 -9.21
C HIS A 429 -9.32 6.35 -8.10
N THR A 430 -9.24 5.29 -7.29
CA THR A 430 -10.11 5.12 -6.11
C THR A 430 -9.87 6.22 -5.08
N ALA A 431 -8.61 6.64 -4.88
CA ALA A 431 -8.28 7.77 -4.01
C ALA A 431 -8.89 9.09 -4.54
N ARG A 432 -8.84 9.31 -5.86
CA ARG A 432 -9.51 10.48 -6.49
C ARG A 432 -11.02 10.43 -6.31
N ASP A 433 -11.66 9.29 -6.52
CA ASP A 433 -13.11 9.16 -6.35
C ASP A 433 -13.53 9.42 -4.89
N LYS A 434 -12.77 8.94 -3.91
CA LYS A 434 -13.01 9.24 -2.49
C LYS A 434 -12.78 10.72 -2.16
N PHE A 435 -11.78 11.36 -2.76
CA PHE A 435 -11.59 12.81 -2.63
C PHE A 435 -12.85 13.53 -3.14
N VAL A 436 -13.33 13.17 -4.34
CA VAL A 436 -14.52 13.79 -4.95
C VAL A 436 -15.74 13.60 -4.08
N GLU A 437 -15.99 12.38 -3.59
CA GLU A 437 -17.10 12.07 -2.69
C GLU A 437 -17.09 12.99 -1.45
N LYS A 438 -15.93 13.15 -0.80
CA LYS A 438 -15.78 13.96 0.42
C LYS A 438 -15.84 15.46 0.13
N ALA A 439 -15.25 15.92 -0.97
CA ALA A 439 -15.29 17.31 -1.40
C ALA A 439 -16.72 17.76 -1.76
N VAL A 440 -17.47 16.93 -2.49
CA VAL A 440 -18.89 17.19 -2.82
C VAL A 440 -19.75 17.21 -1.56
N LYS A 441 -19.54 16.27 -0.62
CA LYS A 441 -20.20 16.31 0.70
C LYS A 441 -19.89 17.59 1.49
N SER A 442 -18.75 18.22 1.22
CA SER A 442 -18.34 19.49 1.84
C SER A 442 -18.82 20.73 1.07
N GLY A 443 -19.62 20.56 0.00
CA GLY A 443 -20.24 21.65 -0.77
C GLY A 443 -19.54 22.02 -2.08
N MET A 444 -18.46 21.34 -2.47
CA MET A 444 -17.79 21.58 -3.75
C MET A 444 -18.61 21.04 -4.93
N ASN A 445 -18.55 21.70 -6.08
CA ASN A 445 -19.16 21.17 -7.30
C ASN A 445 -18.41 19.89 -7.77
N GLU A 446 -19.13 18.90 -8.29
CA GLU A 446 -18.49 17.63 -8.71
C GLU A 446 -17.41 17.82 -9.78
N SER A 447 -17.63 18.69 -10.78
CA SER A 447 -16.63 18.95 -11.83
C SER A 447 -15.39 19.65 -11.28
N GLU A 448 -15.58 20.57 -10.33
CA GLU A 448 -14.49 21.22 -9.61
C GLU A 448 -13.73 20.21 -8.74
N ALA A 449 -14.44 19.36 -8.02
CA ALA A 449 -13.86 18.32 -7.16
C ALA A 449 -13.04 17.31 -7.96
N ARG A 450 -13.49 16.90 -9.16
CA ARG A 450 -12.73 16.01 -10.04
C ARG A 450 -11.44 16.66 -10.52
N ARG A 451 -11.49 17.92 -10.96
CA ARG A 451 -10.30 18.68 -11.36
C ARG A 451 -9.33 18.87 -10.20
N ALA A 452 -9.84 19.19 -9.01
CA ALA A 452 -9.02 19.31 -7.80
C ALA A 452 -8.35 17.96 -7.46
N ALA A 453 -9.09 16.85 -7.51
CA ALA A 453 -8.55 15.51 -7.27
C ALA A 453 -7.43 15.15 -8.26
N GLU A 454 -7.60 15.44 -9.55
CA GLU A 454 -6.57 15.22 -10.58
C GLU A 454 -5.31 16.09 -10.40
N GLN A 455 -5.49 17.28 -9.81
CA GLN A 455 -4.40 18.21 -9.52
C GLN A 455 -3.59 17.78 -8.29
N VAL A 456 -4.26 17.35 -7.21
CA VAL A 456 -3.59 17.06 -5.93
C VAL A 456 -3.31 15.58 -5.67
N ILE A 457 -3.78 14.66 -6.53
CA ILE A 457 -3.46 13.22 -6.45
C ILE A 457 -2.83 12.77 -7.77
N GLY A 458 -1.58 12.34 -7.70
CA GLY A 458 -0.79 11.89 -8.84
C GLY A 458 0.06 10.68 -8.51
N VAL A 459 0.97 10.37 -9.44
CA VAL A 459 1.92 9.26 -9.32
C VAL A 459 3.36 9.76 -9.31
N THR A 460 4.16 9.21 -8.39
CA THR A 460 5.61 9.10 -8.52
C THR A 460 5.90 7.78 -9.23
N TRP A 461 6.43 7.84 -10.45
CA TRP A 461 6.74 6.64 -11.20
C TRP A 461 8.21 6.29 -11.07
N ASP A 462 8.50 5.24 -10.29
CA ASP A 462 9.84 4.68 -10.13
C ASP A 462 10.05 3.51 -11.11
N VAL A 463 11.03 3.71 -12.00
CA VAL A 463 11.38 2.73 -13.04
C VAL A 463 12.29 1.60 -12.53
N GLY A 464 13.00 1.80 -11.43
CA GLY A 464 13.81 0.78 -10.76
C GLY A 464 12.95 -0.25 -10.04
N HIS A 465 11.94 0.17 -9.29
CA HIS A 465 10.91 -0.69 -8.70
C HIS A 465 10.27 -1.57 -9.78
N LEU A 466 9.93 -0.97 -10.92
CA LEU A 466 9.33 -1.71 -12.02
C LEU A 466 10.28 -2.74 -12.65
N ASN A 467 11.58 -2.44 -12.72
CA ASN A 467 12.58 -3.38 -13.24
C ASN A 467 12.71 -4.65 -12.39
N MET A 468 12.30 -4.61 -11.11
CA MET A 468 12.26 -5.80 -10.26
C MET A 468 11.22 -6.84 -10.70
N LEU A 469 10.27 -6.50 -11.59
CA LEU A 469 9.39 -7.50 -12.21
C LEU A 469 10.20 -8.53 -13.01
N ARG A 470 11.40 -8.19 -13.50
CA ARG A 470 12.20 -9.07 -14.36
C ARG A 470 12.62 -10.37 -13.67
N LYS A 471 12.86 -10.37 -12.35
CA LYS A 471 13.14 -11.62 -11.60
C LYS A 471 11.98 -12.62 -11.64
N GLN A 472 10.77 -12.14 -11.92
CA GLN A 472 9.55 -12.93 -12.06
C GLN A 472 9.22 -13.29 -13.52
N GLY A 473 10.19 -13.10 -14.43
CA GLY A 473 10.08 -13.46 -15.84
C GLY A 473 9.46 -12.40 -16.75
N PHE A 474 9.10 -11.23 -16.22
CA PHE A 474 8.58 -10.11 -17.01
C PHE A 474 9.63 -9.58 -17.99
N LYS A 475 9.18 -9.22 -19.20
CA LYS A 475 10.06 -8.71 -20.25
C LYS A 475 10.11 -7.19 -20.20
N GLU A 476 11.12 -6.63 -20.85
CA GLU A 476 11.30 -5.19 -20.95
C GLU A 476 10.06 -4.50 -21.55
N GLU A 477 9.43 -5.11 -22.55
CA GLU A 477 8.23 -4.59 -23.19
C GLU A 477 7.05 -4.47 -22.21
N ASP A 478 6.93 -5.41 -21.26
CA ASP A 478 5.88 -5.40 -20.24
C ASP A 478 6.06 -4.18 -19.30
N LEU A 479 7.30 -3.79 -19.02
CA LEU A 479 7.60 -2.62 -18.18
C LEU A 479 7.25 -1.31 -18.89
N ILE A 480 7.58 -1.23 -20.19
CA ILE A 480 7.25 -0.04 -20.99
C ILE A 480 5.73 0.11 -21.15
N GLU A 481 5.00 -1.00 -21.27
CA GLU A 481 3.54 -1.01 -21.29
C GLU A 481 2.94 -0.46 -19.98
N ALA A 482 3.48 -0.87 -18.82
CA ALA A 482 3.07 -0.33 -17.52
C ALA A 482 3.27 1.20 -17.43
N THR A 483 4.37 1.72 -17.98
CA THR A 483 4.62 3.17 -18.03
C THR A 483 3.59 3.89 -18.89
N LYS A 484 3.24 3.33 -20.04
CA LYS A 484 2.21 3.89 -20.94
C LYS A 484 0.82 3.84 -20.30
N LEU A 485 0.52 2.81 -19.52
CA LEU A 485 -0.77 2.60 -18.88
C LEU A 485 -1.14 3.76 -17.94
N LEU A 486 -0.18 4.28 -17.18
CA LEU A 486 -0.40 5.42 -16.28
C LEU A 486 -0.45 6.75 -17.01
N GLY A 487 0.44 6.98 -17.97
CA GLY A 487 0.43 8.18 -18.81
C GLY A 487 0.38 9.48 -17.98
N LYS A 488 -0.67 10.28 -18.16
CA LYS A 488 -0.81 11.63 -17.55
C LYS A 488 -1.07 11.63 -16.04
N ASP A 489 -1.29 10.46 -15.44
CA ASP A 489 -1.39 10.31 -13.99
C ASP A 489 -0.03 10.55 -13.30
N ILE A 490 1.08 10.39 -14.04
CA ILE A 490 2.44 10.62 -13.57
C ILE A 490 2.70 12.12 -13.43
N LYS A 491 3.07 12.55 -12.22
CA LYS A 491 3.41 13.95 -11.86
C LYS A 491 4.85 14.09 -11.36
N HIS A 492 5.47 12.97 -11.02
CA HIS A 492 6.83 12.89 -10.49
C HIS A 492 7.49 11.61 -11.03
N VAL A 493 8.79 11.62 -11.26
CA VAL A 493 9.52 10.46 -11.79
C VAL A 493 10.74 10.20 -10.95
N HIS A 494 10.90 8.96 -10.51
CA HIS A 494 12.14 8.47 -9.94
C HIS A 494 12.91 7.65 -10.97
N LEU A 495 14.20 7.98 -11.10
CA LEU A 495 15.16 7.26 -11.94
C LEU A 495 16.20 6.60 -11.06
N THR A 496 16.10 5.28 -10.93
CA THR A 496 17.08 4.45 -10.25
C THR A 496 17.47 3.31 -11.17
N ASP A 497 18.71 2.86 -11.04
CA ASP A 497 19.18 1.69 -11.78
C ASP A 497 19.39 0.51 -10.83
N ASN A 498 19.17 -0.69 -11.35
CA ASN A 498 19.39 -1.94 -10.65
C ASN A 498 19.49 -3.10 -11.65
N PHE A 499 19.74 -4.31 -11.16
CA PHE A 499 19.91 -5.49 -12.01
C PHE A 499 18.62 -6.30 -12.22
N GLY A 500 17.48 -5.83 -11.68
CA GLY A 500 16.18 -6.51 -11.74
C GLY A 500 15.92 -7.53 -10.63
N TYR A 501 16.82 -7.68 -9.66
CA TYR A 501 16.70 -8.64 -8.55
C TYR A 501 16.33 -7.98 -7.22
N ASN A 502 17.08 -6.92 -6.87
CA ASN A 502 16.95 -6.14 -5.65
C ASN A 502 16.91 -4.66 -6.00
N ASP A 503 16.22 -3.90 -5.17
CA ASP A 503 16.19 -2.46 -5.30
C ASP A 503 17.50 -1.84 -4.80
N SER A 504 18.44 -1.66 -5.74
CA SER A 504 19.83 -1.33 -5.41
C SER A 504 20.08 0.18 -5.41
N HIS A 505 19.13 0.99 -5.89
CA HIS A 505 19.23 2.45 -6.04
C HIS A 505 20.59 2.90 -6.62
N LEU A 506 21.06 2.23 -7.68
CA LEU A 506 22.30 2.61 -8.37
C LEU A 506 22.08 3.85 -9.24
N ALA A 507 23.17 4.54 -9.54
CA ALA A 507 23.14 5.62 -10.51
C ALA A 507 22.77 5.08 -11.91
N PRO A 508 22.01 5.84 -12.72
CA PRO A 508 21.70 5.49 -14.10
C PRO A 508 22.94 5.02 -14.89
N GLY A 509 22.79 3.95 -15.66
CA GLY A 509 23.85 3.38 -16.50
C GLY A 509 24.73 2.34 -15.79
N MET A 510 24.51 2.08 -14.50
CA MET A 510 25.23 1.04 -13.75
C MET A 510 24.51 -0.31 -13.70
N GLY A 511 23.23 -0.35 -14.05
CA GLY A 511 22.40 -1.55 -14.02
C GLY A 511 21.84 -1.92 -15.40
N ASN A 512 20.63 -2.44 -15.42
CA ASN A 512 19.96 -2.90 -16.64
C ASN A 512 18.52 -2.38 -16.77
N VAL A 513 18.16 -1.33 -16.04
CA VAL A 513 16.86 -0.68 -16.18
C VAL A 513 16.78 -0.05 -17.58
N PRO A 514 15.69 -0.24 -18.34
CA PRO A 514 15.53 0.30 -19.69
C PRO A 514 15.16 1.81 -19.66
N ILE A 515 15.96 2.63 -18.95
CA ILE A 515 15.69 4.04 -18.64
C ILE A 515 15.35 4.84 -19.90
N LYS A 516 16.12 4.67 -20.98
CA LYS A 516 15.85 5.33 -22.27
C LYS A 516 14.42 5.10 -22.76
N LYS A 517 13.96 3.85 -22.77
CA LYS A 517 12.63 3.51 -23.29
C LYS A 517 11.53 4.07 -22.38
N HIS A 518 11.76 4.12 -21.07
CA HIS A 518 10.85 4.79 -20.14
C HIS A 518 10.76 6.29 -20.42
N LEU A 519 11.90 6.98 -20.53
CA LEU A 519 11.94 8.42 -20.82
C LEU A 519 11.26 8.74 -22.16
N GLU A 520 11.50 7.96 -23.21
CA GLU A 520 10.81 8.12 -24.50
C GLU A 520 9.29 7.89 -24.38
N ALA A 521 8.85 6.93 -23.56
CA ALA A 521 7.42 6.69 -23.32
C ALA A 521 6.77 7.85 -22.55
N LEU A 522 7.46 8.40 -21.55
CA LEU A 522 7.01 9.54 -20.76
C LEU A 522 6.95 10.83 -21.59
N GLU A 523 7.94 11.08 -22.44
CA GLU A 523 7.93 12.21 -23.38
C GLU A 523 6.77 12.09 -24.38
N LYS A 524 6.56 10.91 -24.97
CA LYS A 524 5.42 10.65 -25.86
C LYS A 524 4.06 10.81 -25.18
N ALA A 525 3.98 10.53 -23.88
CA ALA A 525 2.77 10.75 -23.09
C ALA A 525 2.56 12.23 -22.68
N GLY A 526 3.53 13.10 -22.97
CA GLY A 526 3.52 14.51 -22.56
C GLY A 526 3.84 14.73 -21.08
N VAL A 527 4.38 13.71 -20.40
CA VAL A 527 4.83 13.80 -19.00
C VAL A 527 6.17 14.51 -18.91
N LEU A 528 7.03 14.37 -19.91
CA LEU A 528 8.31 15.07 -20.05
C LEU A 528 8.28 16.01 -21.26
N GLY A 529 9.10 17.06 -21.25
CA GLY A 529 9.25 18.01 -22.35
C GLY A 529 9.46 19.45 -21.89
N LYS A 530 9.58 20.38 -22.84
CA LYS A 530 9.90 21.80 -22.56
C LYS A 530 8.89 22.53 -21.66
N ASN A 531 7.62 22.09 -21.68
CA ASN A 531 6.53 22.70 -20.91
C ASN A 531 6.09 21.80 -19.73
N SER A 532 6.88 20.78 -19.39
CA SER A 532 6.56 19.92 -18.25
C SER A 532 7.13 20.47 -16.96
N ASP A 533 6.31 20.48 -15.91
CA ASP A 533 6.73 20.75 -14.54
C ASP A 533 7.10 19.49 -13.77
N THR A 534 7.02 18.31 -14.40
CA THR A 534 7.42 17.04 -13.80
C THR A 534 8.88 17.08 -13.38
N MET A 535 9.13 16.84 -12.10
CA MET A 535 10.47 16.66 -11.58
C MET A 535 10.96 15.24 -11.84
N VAL A 536 12.23 15.11 -12.22
CA VAL A 536 12.89 13.85 -12.49
C VAL A 536 14.03 13.70 -11.50
N ILE A 537 13.79 12.90 -10.47
CA ILE A 537 14.70 12.71 -9.35
C ILE A 537 15.42 11.38 -9.54
N ASN A 538 16.75 11.40 -9.49
CA ASN A 538 17.51 10.17 -9.38
C ASN A 538 17.54 9.76 -7.91
N GLU A 539 16.78 8.74 -7.54
CA GLU A 539 16.55 8.36 -6.15
C GLU A 539 17.67 7.46 -5.63
N ILE A 540 18.84 8.06 -5.41
CA ILE A 540 20.10 7.35 -5.16
C ILE A 540 20.72 7.71 -3.81
N GLY A 541 19.88 8.09 -2.83
CA GLY A 541 20.31 8.37 -1.46
C GLY A 541 21.09 7.21 -0.83
N GLY A 542 20.75 5.96 -1.18
CA GLY A 542 21.51 4.76 -0.82
C GLY A 542 22.93 4.74 -1.40
N PHE A 543 23.11 5.10 -2.67
CA PHE A 543 24.43 5.23 -3.30
C PHE A 543 25.29 6.26 -2.57
N ILE A 544 24.75 7.44 -2.30
CA ILE A 544 25.47 8.50 -1.55
C ILE A 544 25.86 7.97 -0.16
N ASN A 545 24.99 7.20 0.48
CA ASN A 545 25.27 6.64 1.79
C ASN A 545 26.37 5.56 1.75
N GLN A 546 26.38 4.67 0.76
CA GLN A 546 27.35 3.58 0.69
C GLN A 546 28.71 4.02 0.15
N PHE A 547 28.72 4.78 -0.94
CA PHE A 547 29.95 5.19 -1.62
C PHE A 547 30.54 6.49 -1.09
N LYS A 548 29.77 7.29 -0.33
CA LYS A 548 30.18 8.60 0.22
C LYS A 548 30.72 9.55 -0.86
N GLN A 549 30.22 9.41 -2.09
CA GLN A 549 30.65 10.17 -3.26
C GLN A 549 29.45 10.80 -3.95
N SER A 550 29.71 11.89 -4.68
CA SER A 550 28.68 12.52 -5.51
C SER A 550 28.29 11.59 -6.66
N PRO A 551 26.99 11.35 -6.89
CA PRO A 551 26.54 10.58 -8.03
C PRO A 551 26.52 11.40 -9.33
N PHE A 552 26.76 12.72 -9.24
CA PHE A 552 26.58 13.65 -10.35
C PHE A 552 27.42 13.32 -11.59
N PRO A 553 28.73 12.99 -11.48
CA PRO A 553 29.54 12.67 -12.65
C PRO A 553 28.99 11.47 -13.42
N TYR A 554 28.54 10.43 -12.70
CA TYR A 554 27.97 9.23 -13.30
C TYR A 554 26.68 9.53 -14.06
N MET A 555 25.83 10.39 -13.51
CA MET A 555 24.60 10.81 -14.19
C MET A 555 24.88 11.64 -15.44
N LEU A 556 25.85 12.56 -15.38
CA LEU A 556 26.24 13.37 -16.54
C LEU A 556 26.75 12.48 -17.69
N GLU A 557 27.55 11.47 -17.37
CA GLU A 557 28.02 10.46 -18.31
C GLU A 557 26.84 9.63 -18.86
N ALA A 558 26.02 9.06 -17.99
CA ALA A 558 24.93 8.17 -18.39
C ALA A 558 23.92 8.86 -19.33
N PHE A 559 23.50 10.08 -19.00
CA PHE A 559 22.59 10.86 -19.84
C PHE A 559 23.28 11.56 -21.02
N GLY A 560 24.60 11.42 -21.15
CA GLY A 560 25.38 12.11 -22.18
C GLY A 560 25.05 13.60 -22.22
N ALA A 561 25.01 14.24 -21.05
CA ALA A 561 24.58 15.61 -20.93
C ALA A 561 25.52 16.53 -21.75
N PRO A 562 24.99 17.58 -22.41
CA PRO A 562 25.82 18.47 -23.22
C PRO A 562 26.77 19.28 -22.32
N VAL A 563 28.05 19.34 -22.69
CA VAL A 563 29.07 20.14 -22.00
C VAL A 563 28.98 21.61 -22.43
N SER A 564 28.53 21.87 -23.67
CA SER A 564 28.33 23.22 -24.20
C SER A 564 27.18 23.27 -25.22
N VAL A 565 26.67 24.48 -25.49
CA VAL A 565 25.60 24.75 -26.48
C VAL A 565 26.05 24.43 -27.92
N GLY A 566 27.36 24.32 -28.18
CA GLY A 566 27.96 24.12 -29.52
C GLY A 566 28.50 22.72 -29.82
N GLY A 567 28.35 21.75 -28.90
CA GLY A 567 28.80 20.37 -29.09
C GLY A 567 29.69 19.84 -27.96
N GLY A 568 29.84 18.52 -27.91
CA GLY A 568 30.56 17.77 -26.86
C GLY A 568 29.64 17.31 -25.72
N TYR A 569 29.74 16.04 -25.33
CA TYR A 569 28.93 15.43 -24.28
C TYR A 569 29.81 14.89 -23.15
N TRP A 570 29.26 14.82 -21.92
CA TRP A 570 30.02 14.36 -20.75
C TRP A 570 30.56 12.92 -20.90
N ASN A 571 29.82 12.03 -21.57
CA ASN A 571 30.27 10.68 -21.94
C ASN A 571 31.46 10.65 -22.90
N GLN A 572 31.74 11.75 -23.58
CA GLN A 572 32.91 11.90 -24.45
C GLN A 572 34.08 12.54 -23.70
N ALA A 573 33.81 13.37 -22.69
CA ALA A 573 34.81 14.15 -21.97
C ALA A 573 35.71 13.31 -21.06
N VAL A 574 35.16 12.25 -20.44
CA VAL A 574 35.90 11.41 -19.48
C VAL A 574 37.09 10.71 -20.13
N TRP A 575 37.00 10.28 -21.40
CA TRP A 575 38.10 9.60 -22.13
C TRP A 575 38.80 10.41 -23.23
N ASN A 576 38.26 11.54 -23.69
CA ASN A 576 38.97 12.41 -24.66
C ASN A 576 40.01 13.35 -24.02
N THR A 577 40.19 13.37 -22.70
CA THR A 577 41.26 14.17 -22.06
C THR A 577 42.69 13.67 -22.33
N SER A 578 42.85 12.60 -23.10
CA SER A 578 44.16 12.21 -23.67
C SER A 578 44.57 13.06 -24.89
N GLY A 579 43.69 13.94 -25.38
CA GLY A 579 43.93 14.77 -26.57
C GLY A 579 44.22 16.24 -26.26
N GLY A 580 45.50 16.59 -26.11
CA GLY A 580 46.15 17.80 -26.63
C GLY A 580 45.58 19.22 -26.42
N TYR A 581 44.47 19.42 -25.72
CA TYR A 581 43.93 20.76 -25.42
C TYR A 581 44.15 21.08 -23.95
N GLN A 582 44.84 22.19 -23.71
CA GLN A 582 45.44 22.59 -22.44
C GLN A 582 44.57 22.23 -21.23
N GLN A 583 45.10 21.35 -20.38
CA GLN A 583 44.65 21.22 -18.99
C GLN A 583 44.57 22.62 -18.38
N PHE A 584 43.36 23.12 -18.15
CA PHE A 584 43.17 24.20 -17.19
C PHE A 584 43.74 23.71 -15.86
N PRO A 585 44.56 24.51 -15.15
CA PRO A 585 45.48 24.02 -14.14
C PRO A 585 44.78 23.79 -12.78
N SER A 586 43.70 23.04 -12.72
CA SER A 586 43.10 22.63 -11.43
C SER A 586 43.86 21.48 -10.78
N ALA A 587 44.53 20.63 -11.57
CA ALA A 587 45.36 19.53 -11.08
C ALA A 587 46.80 19.94 -10.71
N LEU A 588 47.18 21.22 -10.91
CA LEU A 588 48.54 21.73 -10.66
C LEU A 588 48.67 22.51 -9.33
N PHE A 589 47.56 22.92 -8.72
CA PHE A 589 47.60 23.65 -7.45
C PHE A 589 47.11 22.75 -6.31
N PRO A 590 47.93 22.52 -5.28
CA PRO A 590 47.48 21.85 -4.05
C PRO A 590 46.23 22.53 -3.48
N ASP A 591 45.27 21.75 -2.97
CA ASP A 591 44.05 22.22 -2.28
C ASP A 591 44.33 23.33 -1.26
N TYR A 592 45.53 23.32 -0.67
CA TYR A 592 46.05 24.32 0.26
C TYR A 592 45.98 25.76 -0.26
N HIS A 593 46.15 25.99 -1.58
CA HIS A 593 46.10 27.35 -2.14
C HIS A 593 44.67 27.91 -2.24
N PHE A 594 43.69 27.06 -2.56
CA PHE A 594 42.28 27.46 -2.59
C PHE A 594 41.71 27.67 -1.18
N GLN A 595 42.22 26.91 -0.20
CA GLN A 595 41.85 27.02 1.21
C GLN A 595 42.38 28.29 1.89
N ASN A 596 43.56 28.80 1.52
CA ASN A 596 44.16 29.97 2.19
C ASN A 596 43.86 31.31 1.52
N TYR A 597 43.66 31.34 0.20
CA TYR A 597 43.57 32.60 -0.56
C TYR A 597 42.16 32.94 -1.06
N GLY A 598 41.13 32.19 -0.63
CA GLY A 598 39.74 32.48 -0.96
C GLY A 598 39.43 32.23 -2.43
N GLY A 599 39.30 30.96 -2.81
CA GLY A 599 38.79 30.58 -4.13
C GLY A 599 37.36 31.08 -4.38
N LEU A 600 37.09 31.52 -5.61
CA LEU A 600 35.78 32.00 -6.07
C LEU A 600 34.70 30.90 -5.93
N GLY A 601 33.73 31.13 -5.05
CA GLY A 601 32.53 30.29 -4.87
C GLY A 601 32.48 29.60 -3.51
N PHE A 602 31.55 30.02 -2.65
CA PHE A 602 31.09 29.45 -1.36
C PHE A 602 32.13 28.93 -0.34
N SER A 603 33.43 29.07 -0.60
CA SER A 603 34.55 28.68 0.26
C SER A 603 34.63 29.46 1.58
N SER A 604 33.85 30.54 1.71
CA SER A 604 33.73 31.39 2.91
C SER A 604 32.48 31.13 3.75
N VAL A 605 31.65 30.14 3.38
CA VAL A 605 30.45 29.80 4.16
C VAL A 605 30.88 29.07 5.44
N PRO A 606 30.32 29.42 6.63
CA PRO A 606 30.58 28.68 7.86
C PRO A 606 30.14 27.22 7.77
N ARG A 607 30.79 26.33 8.54
CA ARG A 607 30.48 24.89 8.56
C ARG A 607 29.02 24.61 8.93
N GLU A 608 28.43 25.47 9.76
CA GLU A 608 27.03 25.40 10.18
C GLU A 608 26.02 25.65 9.04
N LEU A 609 26.49 26.20 7.91
CA LEU A 609 25.71 26.49 6.71
C LEU A 609 26.20 25.69 5.49
N GLY A 610 26.91 24.57 5.71
CA GLY A 610 27.36 23.67 4.64
C GLY A 610 28.73 24.02 4.03
N GLY A 611 29.51 24.89 4.67
CA GLY A 611 30.90 25.16 4.27
C GLY A 611 31.89 24.07 4.67
N GLN A 612 32.98 23.94 3.92
CA GLN A 612 34.01 22.91 4.13
C GLN A 612 35.07 23.30 5.18
N MET A 613 35.09 24.54 5.68
CA MET A 613 36.12 25.01 6.62
C MET A 613 35.68 24.95 8.09
N SER A 614 36.50 24.35 8.96
CA SER A 614 36.50 24.64 10.40
C SER A 614 37.39 25.85 10.67
N SER A 615 36.88 27.06 10.41
CA SER A 615 37.54 28.26 10.93
C SER A 615 36.54 29.04 11.75
N GLU A 616 36.80 29.15 13.05
CA GLU A 616 36.20 30.15 13.94
C GLU A 616 36.66 31.55 13.52
N ARG A 617 36.28 32.01 12.32
CA ARG A 617 36.45 33.42 11.96
C ARG A 617 35.26 34.18 12.53
N SER A 618 35.60 35.00 13.53
CA SER A 618 34.71 35.90 14.26
C SER A 618 33.69 36.59 13.35
N ARG A 619 32.43 36.59 13.78
CA ARG A 619 31.37 37.38 13.16
C ARG A 619 31.67 38.85 13.41
N PHE A 620 31.75 39.64 12.34
CA PHE A 620 32.09 41.06 12.30
C PHE A 620 33.55 41.42 12.66
N SER A 621 34.29 41.93 11.68
CA SER A 621 34.90 43.27 11.75
C SER A 621 35.76 43.53 10.51
N GLY A 622 35.42 44.60 9.78
CA GLY A 622 36.41 45.34 9.02
C GLY A 622 37.22 46.17 10.02
N ALA A 623 38.37 45.64 10.44
CA ALA A 623 39.44 46.42 11.06
C ALA A 623 40.75 45.67 10.85
N GLN A 624 41.68 46.30 10.13
CA GLN A 624 43.08 45.91 10.14
C GLN A 624 43.65 46.23 11.52
N ASN A 625 44.40 45.29 12.10
CA ASN A 625 45.40 45.63 13.10
C ASN A 625 46.73 44.99 12.72
N SER A 626 47.75 45.84 12.85
CA SER A 626 49.20 45.67 12.69
C SER A 626 49.80 44.47 13.39
#